data_AF-A0AAJ1Z648-F1
#
_entry.id   AF-A0AAJ1Z648-F1
#
_cell.length_a   1.000
_cell.length_b   1.000
_cell.length_c   1.000
_cell.angle_alpha   90.00
_cell.angle_beta   90.00
_cell.angle_gamma   90.00
#
_symmetry.space_group_name_H-M   'P 1'
#
loop_
_entity.id
_entity.type
_entity.pdbx_description
1 polymer ?
#
loop_
_entity_poly.entity_id
_entity_poly.type
_entity_poly.pdbx_seq_one_letter_code
_entity_poly.pdbx_strand_id
1 'polypeptide(L)'
;MRDALLATVIEEIAAVQAFESLLAHEEKALIAAQPLAALPEIIGQKTALTERIGVLEQQRDTQLGALGLPGGFIGMEAAAEGDAQLAEQWTLLCAAARRAKQGNNNNGVLIRTRMEYNRKALAALQVAPSKSGFYGPDGRVPGA
;
A
#
# COMPACT_ATOMS: atom_id res chain seq x y z
N MET A 1 11.09 20.87 23.82
CA MET A 1 11.11 20.87 22.34
C MET A 1 11.57 19.52 21.79
N ARG A 2 12.69 18.96 22.25
CA ARG A 2 13.09 17.58 21.90
C ARG A 2 12.10 16.51 22.36
N ASP A 3 11.51 16.64 23.55
CA ASP A 3 10.46 15.71 24.01
C ASP A 3 9.21 15.70 23.11
N ALA A 4 8.88 16.86 22.53
CA ALA A 4 7.76 16.98 21.59
C ALA A 4 8.07 16.31 20.25
N LEU A 5 9.31 16.48 19.75
CA LEU A 5 9.81 15.79 18.57
C LEU A 5 9.81 14.27 18.77
N LEU A 6 10.30 13.80 19.92
CA LEU A 6 10.30 12.40 20.28
C LEU A 6 8.86 11.82 20.34
N ALA A 7 7.92 12.53 20.95
CA ALA A 7 6.52 12.13 20.99
C ALA A 7 5.93 12.01 19.57
N THR A 8 6.18 12.99 18.70
CA THR A 8 5.75 12.95 17.30
C THR A 8 6.36 11.76 16.55
N VAL A 9 7.65 11.47 16.72
CA VAL A 9 8.30 10.31 16.10
C VAL A 9 7.70 8.99 16.59
N ILE A 10 7.36 8.88 17.88
CA ILE A 10 6.67 7.69 18.42
C ILE A 10 5.29 7.51 17.79
N GLU A 11 4.54 8.60 17.61
CA GLU A 11 3.26 8.57 16.91
C GLU A 11 3.42 8.21 15.42
N GLU A 12 4.45 8.71 14.73
CA GLU A 12 4.79 8.31 13.36
C GLU A 12 5.08 6.81 13.28
N ILE A 13 5.86 6.26 14.22
CA ILE A 13 6.16 4.82 14.26
C ILE A 13 4.86 4.03 14.37
N ALA A 14 3.96 4.40 15.29
CA ALA A 14 2.69 3.71 15.47
C ALA A 14 1.82 3.78 14.21
N ALA A 15 1.75 4.95 13.55
CA ALA A 15 1.00 5.12 12.32
C ALA A 15 1.57 4.28 11.15
N VAL A 16 2.90 4.27 11.00
CA VAL A 16 3.59 3.50 9.95
C VAL A 16 3.49 1.99 10.21
N GLN A 17 3.54 1.54 11.47
CA GLN A 17 3.32 0.13 11.82
C GLN A 17 1.88 -0.30 11.58
N ALA A 18 0.89 0.55 11.89
CA ALA A 18 -0.50 0.30 11.54
C ALA A 18 -0.68 0.18 10.01
N PHE A 19 -0.02 1.04 9.25
CA PHE A 19 -0.01 0.98 7.79
C PHE A 19 0.67 -0.29 7.26
N GLU A 20 1.79 -0.70 7.85
CA GLU A 20 2.47 -1.97 7.55
C GLU A 20 1.53 -3.17 7.78
N SER A 21 0.82 -3.20 8.91
CA SER A 21 -0.16 -4.24 9.23
C SER A 21 -1.31 -4.27 8.23
N LEU A 22 -1.81 -3.09 7.85
CA LEU A 22 -2.86 -2.95 6.85
C LEU A 22 -2.41 -3.47 5.47
N LEU A 23 -1.17 -3.20 5.06
CA LEU A 23 -0.62 -3.74 3.81
C LEU A 23 -0.53 -5.26 3.83
N ALA A 24 -0.16 -5.86 4.95
CA ALA A 24 -0.16 -7.32 5.11
C ALA A 24 -1.59 -7.90 5.09
N HIS A 25 -2.58 -7.16 5.61
CA HIS A 25 -3.98 -7.53 5.51
C HIS A 25 -4.50 -7.43 4.05
N GLU A 26 -4.12 -6.36 3.35
CA GLU A 26 -4.37 -6.16 1.91
C GLU A 26 -3.78 -7.31 1.10
N GLU A 27 -2.54 -7.74 1.38
CA GLU A 27 -1.90 -8.88 0.72
C GLU A 27 -2.74 -10.15 0.86
N LYS A 28 -3.19 -10.47 2.08
CA LYS A 28 -4.05 -11.64 2.34
C LYS A 28 -5.39 -11.55 1.61
N ALA A 29 -6.02 -10.38 1.61
CA ALA A 29 -7.27 -10.16 0.88
C ALA A 29 -7.06 -10.32 -0.63
N LEU A 30 -5.94 -9.84 -1.17
CA LEU A 30 -5.54 -10.00 -2.56
C LEU A 30 -5.15 -11.42 -2.92
N ILE A 31 -4.82 -12.31 -1.98
CA ILE A 31 -4.58 -13.73 -2.26
C ILE A 31 -5.90 -14.53 -2.17
N ALA A 32 -6.85 -14.11 -1.34
CA ALA A 32 -8.11 -14.80 -1.15
C ALA A 32 -8.93 -14.99 -2.44
N ALA A 33 -9.81 -15.99 -2.42
CA ALA A 33 -10.68 -16.32 -3.56
C ALA A 33 -11.72 -15.22 -3.86
N GLN A 34 -12.16 -14.47 -2.85
CA GLN A 34 -13.08 -13.33 -2.98
C GLN A 34 -12.50 -12.04 -2.34
N PRO A 35 -11.60 -11.32 -3.03
CA PRO A 35 -10.97 -10.11 -2.50
C PRO A 35 -11.95 -8.93 -2.33
N LEU A 36 -12.99 -8.88 -3.16
CA LEU A 36 -13.78 -7.67 -3.42
C LEU A 36 -14.56 -7.13 -2.21
N ALA A 37 -14.87 -7.98 -1.23
CA ALA A 37 -15.63 -7.56 -0.05
C ALA A 37 -14.78 -6.74 0.95
N ALA A 38 -13.49 -7.07 1.10
CA ALA A 38 -12.62 -6.44 2.08
C ALA A 38 -11.87 -5.21 1.53
N LEU A 39 -11.67 -5.13 0.20
CA LEU A 39 -10.88 -4.07 -0.43
C LEU A 39 -11.41 -2.64 -0.19
N PRO A 40 -12.72 -2.35 -0.22
CA PRO A 40 -13.21 -0.99 0.01
C PRO A 40 -12.87 -0.46 1.40
N GLU A 41 -13.00 -1.30 2.43
CA GLU A 41 -12.64 -0.94 3.81
C GLU A 41 -11.13 -0.70 3.94
N ILE A 42 -10.32 -1.58 3.35
CA ILE A 42 -8.86 -1.48 3.33
C ILE A 42 -8.41 -0.18 2.68
N ILE A 43 -9.00 0.20 1.54
CA ILE A 43 -8.68 1.45 0.85
C ILE A 43 -9.00 2.65 1.76
N GLY A 44 -10.16 2.65 2.42
CA GLY A 44 -10.54 3.72 3.35
C GLY A 44 -9.55 3.88 4.50
N GLN A 45 -9.17 2.77 5.13
CA GLN A 45 -8.17 2.76 6.21
C GLN A 45 -6.79 3.22 5.70
N LYS A 46 -6.41 2.84 4.48
CA LYS A 46 -5.13 3.19 3.85
C LYS A 46 -5.04 4.70 3.62
N THR A 47 -6.09 5.31 3.07
CA THR A 47 -6.18 6.77 2.89
C THR A 47 -6.05 7.50 4.23
N ALA A 48 -6.81 7.10 5.24
CA ALA A 48 -6.77 7.74 6.56
C ALA A 48 -5.39 7.65 7.22
N LEU A 49 -4.71 6.51 7.10
CA LEU A 49 -3.35 6.34 7.63
C LEU A 49 -2.31 7.14 6.85
N THR A 50 -2.40 7.21 5.52
CA THR A 50 -1.50 8.05 4.71
C THR A 50 -1.66 9.53 5.02
N GLU A 51 -2.90 10.00 5.19
CA GLU A 51 -3.16 11.38 5.63
C GLU A 51 -2.57 11.65 7.02
N ARG A 52 -2.78 10.73 7.97
CA ARG A 52 -2.21 10.85 9.32
C ARG A 52 -0.68 10.91 9.30
N ILE A 53 -0.03 10.04 8.53
CA ILE A 53 1.44 10.07 8.37
C ILE A 53 1.88 11.42 7.81
N GLY A 54 1.22 11.93 6.77
CA GLY A 54 1.56 13.23 6.18
C GLY A 54 1.41 14.41 7.15
N VAL A 55 0.38 14.39 8.02
CA VAL A 55 0.22 15.41 9.08
C VAL A 55 1.37 15.32 10.10
N LEU A 56 1.75 14.12 10.52
CA LEU A 56 2.84 13.93 11.48
C LEU A 56 4.20 14.33 10.89
N GLU A 57 4.45 14.06 9.61
CA GLU A 57 5.67 14.51 8.91
C GLU A 57 5.78 16.03 8.89
N GLN A 58 4.67 16.75 8.63
CA GLN A 58 4.65 18.21 8.67
C GLN A 58 4.89 18.76 10.09
N GLN A 59 4.33 18.10 11.11
CA GLN A 59 4.57 18.45 12.52
C GLN A 59 6.04 18.26 12.89
N ARG A 60 6.63 17.13 12.50
CA ARG A 60 8.05 16.84 12.70
C ARG A 60 8.93 17.89 12.04
N ASP A 61 8.66 18.25 10.78
CA ASP A 61 9.44 19.25 10.06
C ASP A 61 9.32 20.65 10.69
N THR A 62 8.14 20.99 11.22
CA THR A 62 7.94 22.24 11.99
C THR A 62 8.74 22.24 13.29
N GLN A 63 8.77 21.12 14.00
CA GLN A 63 9.55 20.96 15.23
C GLN A 63 11.06 20.98 14.98
N LEU A 64 11.53 20.38 13.88
CA LEU A 64 12.92 20.48 13.43
C LEU A 64 13.29 21.93 13.11
N GLY A 65 12.42 22.66 12.41
CA GLY A 65 12.60 24.08 12.16
C GLY A 65 12.72 24.91 13.44
N ALA A 66 11.93 24.61 14.47
CA ALA A 66 12.02 25.26 15.78
C ALA A 66 13.35 24.95 16.52
N LEU A 67 14.01 23.84 16.18
CA LEU A 67 15.34 23.48 16.67
C LEU A 67 16.47 24.07 15.80
N GLY A 68 16.15 24.81 14.73
CA GLY A 68 17.12 25.36 13.79
C GLY A 68 17.68 24.31 12.82
N LEU A 69 17.03 23.16 12.70
CA LEU A 69 17.43 22.06 11.81
C LEU A 69 16.61 22.10 10.51
N PRO A 70 17.17 21.61 9.39
CA PRO A 70 16.40 21.45 8.16
C PRO A 70 15.28 20.41 8.36
N GLY A 71 14.23 20.46 7.55
CA GLY A 71 13.18 19.43 7.55
C GLY A 71 13.65 18.10 6.94
N GLY A 72 12.87 17.05 7.16
CA GLY A 72 13.08 15.73 6.56
C GLY A 72 14.29 14.97 7.11
N PHE A 73 14.87 14.11 6.27
CA PHE A 73 15.87 13.11 6.66
C PHE A 73 17.13 13.72 7.28
N ILE A 74 17.70 14.77 6.65
CA ILE A 74 18.92 15.45 7.12
C ILE A 74 18.70 16.05 8.51
N GLY A 75 17.54 16.65 8.76
CA GLY A 75 17.19 17.22 10.06
C GLY A 75 17.06 16.18 11.15
N MET A 76 16.43 15.05 10.83
CA MET A 76 16.28 13.94 11.77
C MET A 76 17.61 13.26 12.10
N GLU A 77 18.54 13.11 11.14
CA GLU A 77 19.89 12.63 11.43
C GLU A 77 20.62 13.58 12.37
N ALA A 78 20.60 14.89 12.09
CA ALA A 78 21.23 15.89 12.95
C ALA A 78 20.59 15.95 14.35
N ALA A 79 19.27 15.77 14.45
CA ALA A 79 18.58 15.70 15.73
C ALA A 79 18.95 14.43 16.52
N ALA A 80 19.11 13.30 15.83
CA ALA A 80 19.47 12.00 16.40
C ALA A 80 20.92 11.95 16.91
N GLU A 81 21.87 12.64 16.27
CA GLU A 81 23.27 12.70 16.74
C GLU A 81 23.39 13.24 18.17
N GLY A 82 22.47 14.12 18.58
CA GLY A 82 22.47 14.75 19.90
C GLY A 82 21.60 14.05 20.96
N ASP A 83 20.91 12.96 20.61
CA ASP A 83 19.92 12.29 21.47
C ASP A 83 19.79 10.79 21.12
N ALA A 84 20.35 9.93 21.97
CA ALA A 84 20.35 8.48 21.76
C ALA A 84 18.94 7.87 21.74
N GLN A 85 17.99 8.42 22.51
CA GLN A 85 16.62 7.93 22.54
C GLN A 85 15.91 8.29 21.23
N LEU A 86 16.10 9.52 20.75
CA LEU A 86 15.58 9.93 19.45
C LEU A 86 16.20 9.13 18.29
N ALA A 87 17.51 8.84 18.35
CA ALA A 87 18.19 8.02 17.36
C ALA A 87 17.63 6.59 17.26
N GLU A 88 17.32 5.98 18.40
CA GLU A 88 16.67 4.66 18.44
C GLU A 88 15.29 4.71 17.76
N GLN A 89 14.45 5.67 18.14
CA GLN A 89 13.11 5.80 17.56
C GLN A 89 13.17 6.13 16.06
N TRP A 90 14.08 7.00 15.63
CA TRP A 90 14.29 7.30 14.22
C TRP A 90 14.71 6.07 13.41
N THR A 91 15.57 5.22 13.97
CA THR A 91 15.96 3.94 13.35
C THR A 91 14.76 3.00 13.20
N LEU A 92 13.91 2.90 14.22
CA LEU A 92 12.69 2.11 14.18
C LEU A 92 11.70 2.62 13.13
N LEU A 93 11.52 3.95 13.02
CA LEU A 93 10.68 4.57 12.00
C LEU A 93 11.20 4.26 10.60
N CYS A 94 12.50 4.43 10.35
CA CYS A 94 13.13 4.09 9.08
C CYS A 94 12.93 2.60 8.72
N ALA A 95 13.07 1.70 9.69
CA ALA A 95 12.85 0.27 9.47
C ALA A 95 11.39 -0.05 9.14
N ALA A 96 10.43 0.53 9.86
CA ALA A 96 9.01 0.36 9.59
C ALA A 96 8.61 0.91 8.20
N ALA A 97 9.11 2.10 7.84
CA ALA A 97 8.87 2.69 6.53
C ALA A 97 9.41 1.82 5.38
N ARG A 98 10.59 1.21 5.55
CA ARG A 98 11.14 0.25 4.58
C ARG A 98 10.25 -0.97 4.41
N ARG A 99 9.75 -1.55 5.51
CA ARG A 99 8.83 -2.71 5.45
C ARG A 99 7.50 -2.34 4.79
N ALA A 100 6.92 -1.20 5.14
CA ALA A 100 5.73 -0.68 4.49
C ALA A 100 5.93 -0.49 2.98
N LYS A 101 7.06 0.09 2.55
CA LYS A 101 7.39 0.23 1.12
C LYS A 101 7.46 -1.12 0.42
N GLN A 102 8.07 -2.12 1.04
CA GLN A 102 8.14 -3.48 0.48
C GLN A 102 6.75 -4.12 0.36
N GLY A 103 5.92 -4.03 1.40
CA GLY A 103 4.55 -4.55 1.39
C GLY A 103 3.71 -3.90 0.29
N ASN A 104 3.80 -2.58 0.13
CA ASN A 104 3.08 -1.86 -0.91
C ASN A 104 3.53 -2.28 -2.33
N ASN A 105 4.83 -2.52 -2.53
CA ASN A 105 5.34 -3.04 -3.81
C ASN A 105 4.81 -4.44 -4.11
N ASN A 106 4.79 -5.33 -3.11
CA ASN A 106 4.25 -6.69 -3.25
C ASN A 106 2.77 -6.66 -3.63
N ASN A 107 1.95 -5.85 -2.94
CA ASN A 107 0.53 -5.68 -3.25
C ASN A 107 0.34 -5.15 -4.68
N GLY A 108 1.16 -4.19 -5.10
CA GLY A 108 1.16 -3.68 -6.48
C GLY A 108 1.45 -4.75 -7.54
N VAL A 109 2.36 -5.68 -7.27
CA VAL A 109 2.63 -6.83 -8.16
C VAL A 109 1.40 -7.74 -8.24
N LEU A 110 0.81 -8.12 -7.11
CA LEU A 110 -0.37 -8.98 -7.05
C LEU A 110 -1.55 -8.40 -7.83
N ILE A 111 -1.81 -7.10 -7.65
CA ILE A 111 -2.88 -6.39 -8.37
C ILE A 111 -2.63 -6.45 -9.89
N ARG A 112 -1.40 -6.18 -10.34
CA ARG A 112 -1.06 -6.26 -11.77
C ARG A 112 -1.26 -7.67 -12.33
N THR A 113 -0.76 -8.69 -11.64
CA THR A 113 -0.90 -10.09 -12.07
C THR A 113 -2.38 -10.50 -12.20
N ARG A 114 -3.22 -10.12 -11.23
CA ARG A 114 -4.67 -10.38 -11.31
C ARG A 114 -5.34 -9.65 -12.47
N MET A 115 -4.98 -8.39 -12.72
CA MET A 115 -5.52 -7.64 -13.87
C MET A 115 -5.12 -8.28 -15.20
N GLU A 116 -3.88 -8.74 -15.34
CA GLU A 116 -3.41 -9.43 -16.54
C GLU A 116 -4.16 -10.76 -16.76
N TYR A 117 -4.35 -11.56 -15.70
CA TYR A 117 -5.13 -12.79 -15.77
C TYR A 117 -6.57 -12.52 -16.21
N ASN A 118 -7.24 -11.54 -15.57
CA ASN A 118 -8.62 -11.17 -15.92
C ASN A 118 -8.74 -10.69 -17.37
N ARG A 119 -7.79 -9.88 -17.86
CA ARG A 119 -7.75 -9.46 -19.28
C ARG A 119 -7.62 -10.64 -20.24
N LYS A 120 -6.73 -11.60 -19.94
CA LYS A 120 -6.55 -12.81 -20.74
C LYS A 120 -7.79 -13.70 -20.72
N ALA A 121 -8.41 -13.88 -19.56
CA ALA A 121 -9.65 -14.66 -19.42
C ALA A 121 -10.81 -14.02 -20.20
N LEU A 122 -11.00 -12.71 -20.09
CA LEU A 122 -11.99 -11.98 -20.88
C LEU A 122 -11.73 -12.10 -22.38
N ALA A 123 -10.48 -11.96 -22.82
CA ALA A 123 -10.11 -12.15 -24.23
C ALA A 123 -10.43 -13.58 -24.70
N ALA A 124 -10.13 -14.61 -23.91
CA ALA A 124 -10.47 -16.00 -24.25
C ALA A 124 -11.99 -16.22 -24.35
N LEU A 125 -12.78 -15.61 -23.46
CA LEU A 125 -14.25 -15.66 -23.52
C LEU A 125 -14.81 -14.90 -24.73
N GLN A 126 -14.18 -13.79 -25.14
CA GLN A 126 -14.57 -13.00 -26.31
C GLN A 126 -14.17 -13.65 -27.63
N VAL A 127 -13.07 -14.41 -27.65
CA VAL A 127 -12.58 -15.15 -28.83
C VAL A 127 -13.33 -16.48 -29.01
N ALA A 128 -14.06 -16.96 -28.00
CA ALA A 128 -14.98 -18.07 -28.19
C ALA A 128 -16.08 -17.65 -29.18
N PRO A 129 -16.15 -18.25 -30.39
CA PRO A 129 -17.10 -17.82 -31.40
C PRO A 129 -18.52 -17.99 -30.86
N SER A 130 -19.32 -16.93 -30.96
CA SER A 130 -20.78 -17.01 -30.88
C SER A 130 -21.23 -18.06 -31.89
N LYS A 131 -21.50 -19.29 -31.42
CA LYS A 131 -22.03 -20.44 -32.16
C LYS A 131 -22.07 -20.17 -33.66
N SER A 132 -20.97 -20.39 -34.37
CA SER A 132 -21.05 -20.55 -35.83
C SER A 132 -21.99 -21.74 -36.03
N GLY A 133 -23.23 -21.43 -36.41
CA GLY A 133 -24.35 -22.34 -36.38
C GLY A 133 -24.05 -23.59 -37.19
N PHE A 134 -23.78 -24.70 -36.51
CA PHE A 134 -23.72 -26.03 -37.12
C PHE A 134 -25.11 -26.63 -37.36
N TYR A 135 -26.17 -25.91 -36.99
CA TYR A 135 -27.54 -26.28 -37.23
C TYR A 135 -28.31 -25.08 -37.78
N GLY A 136 -28.71 -25.15 -39.06
CA GLY A 136 -29.78 -24.32 -39.57
C GLY A 136 -31.09 -24.64 -38.84
N PRO A 137 -32.14 -23.82 -38.97
CA PRO A 137 -33.46 -24.08 -38.37
C PRO A 137 -34.06 -25.45 -38.73
N ASP A 138 -33.59 -26.12 -39.80
CA ASP A 138 -33.97 -27.48 -40.20
C ASP A 138 -32.99 -28.60 -39.78
N GLY A 139 -32.03 -28.32 -38.90
CA GLY A 139 -31.22 -29.38 -38.28
C GLY A 139 -30.21 -30.10 -39.20
N ARG A 140 -30.00 -29.65 -40.45
CA ARG A 140 -29.08 -30.32 -41.40
C ARG A 140 -27.67 -29.72 -41.37
N VAL A 141 -26.69 -30.63 -41.34
CA VAL A 141 -25.27 -30.34 -41.55
C VAL A 141 -25.01 -30.29 -43.06
N PRO A 142 -24.28 -29.30 -43.61
CA PRO A 142 -23.94 -29.30 -45.03
C PRO A 142 -22.88 -30.37 -45.30
N GLY A 143 -23.26 -31.46 -45.99
CA GLY A 143 -22.33 -32.44 -46.52
C GLY A 143 -22.90 -33.85 -46.63
N ALA A 144 -23.64 -34.11 -47.71
CA ALA A 144 -23.71 -35.40 -48.41
C ALA A 144 -24.29 -35.14 -49.80
#